data_AF-A0A136M092-F1
#
_entry.id   AF-A0A136M092-F1
#
_cell.length_a   1.000
_cell.length_b   1.000
_cell.length_c   1.000
_cell.angle_alpha   90.00
_cell.angle_beta   90.00
_cell.angle_gamma   90.00
#
_symmetry.space_group_name_H-M   'P 1'
#
loop_
_entity.id
_entity.type
_entity.pdbx_description
1 polymer ?
#
loop_
_entity_poly.entity_id
_entity_poly.type
_entity_poly.pdbx_seq_one_letter_code
_entity_poly.pdbx_strand_id
1 'polypeptide(L)'
;MELTTEMLRSNGRLTQETITARQEYAGMVIAEGLREGRNYSVYGLMGGGKTGTLGVVCRLIPDLVMFKLAGAQRGNEQENSIWQRNGAPITGDVRPVKSIADVYQQICSGLVRPGTPISLNEAQFMADSPADLMRMYELAAKNRNGVFADCLVSWFDGQPNENTEAIVHRSDAAFFMAGWDSFTGEPADFTIRLVGIKNGSVIEQHSEDTYYRGMTAVQRMRLANAVDVSVFGSGLRMIDPDGHQIGECTGMPSHHADPRYAIGASRYRTATLENYHRIYEAAEISLPADSIVPASKLFPLANRVDWNSVTID
;
A
#
# COMPACT_ATOMS: atom_id res chain seq x y z
N MET A 1 2.92 23.79 -6.19
CA MET A 1 3.97 23.84 -5.17
C MET A 1 5.29 23.82 -5.91
N GLU A 2 6.19 24.76 -5.63
CA GLU A 2 7.53 24.73 -6.19
C GLU A 2 8.35 23.67 -5.42
N LEU A 3 8.91 22.70 -6.13
CA LEU A 3 9.70 21.63 -5.51
C LEU A 3 11.15 22.11 -5.35
N THR A 4 11.76 21.85 -4.19
CA THR A 4 13.17 22.13 -3.96
C THR A 4 13.94 20.86 -3.59
N THR A 5 15.23 20.84 -3.93
CA THR A 5 16.13 19.74 -3.57
C THR A 5 16.19 19.52 -2.04
N GLU A 6 16.13 20.59 -1.25
CA GLU A 6 16.15 20.52 0.21
C GLU A 6 14.93 19.79 0.78
N MET A 7 13.73 20.05 0.22
CA MET A 7 12.50 19.35 0.62
C MET A 7 12.59 17.85 0.39
N LEU A 8 13.25 17.40 -0.69
CA LEU A 8 13.35 15.98 -1.02
C LEU A 8 14.36 15.24 -0.14
N ARG A 9 15.47 15.89 0.21
CA ARG A 9 16.59 15.31 0.97
C ARG A 9 16.34 15.22 2.48
N SER A 10 15.30 15.87 3.00
CA SER A 10 15.00 15.84 4.44
C SER A 10 14.69 14.41 4.91
N ASN A 11 15.64 13.83 5.66
CA ASN A 11 15.51 12.53 6.33
C ASN A 11 15.40 12.65 7.86
N GLY A 12 15.31 13.89 8.37
CA GLY A 12 14.98 14.16 9.77
C GLY A 12 13.50 13.93 10.03
N ARG A 13 12.85 14.85 10.73
CA ARG A 13 11.40 14.77 10.97
C ARG A 13 10.66 14.87 9.64
N LEU A 14 9.95 13.81 9.24
CA LEU A 14 9.18 13.82 8.01
C LEU A 14 7.92 14.66 8.23
N THR A 15 7.72 15.63 7.34
CA THR A 15 6.53 16.49 7.33
C THR A 15 5.58 16.06 6.21
N GLN A 16 4.32 16.47 6.31
CA GLN A 16 3.37 16.31 5.21
C GLN A 16 3.89 16.96 3.92
N GLU A 17 4.55 18.11 4.05
CA GLU A 17 5.20 18.82 2.93
C GLU A 17 6.30 18.00 2.28
N THR A 18 7.21 17.39 3.06
CA THR A 18 8.27 16.51 2.55
C THR A 18 7.67 15.33 1.78
N ILE A 19 6.61 14.72 2.32
CA ILE A 19 5.96 13.57 1.69
C ILE A 19 5.26 13.98 0.41
N THR A 20 4.56 15.11 0.41
CA THR A 20 3.94 15.63 -0.81
C THR A 20 4.98 16.00 -1.85
N ALA A 21 6.12 16.57 -1.48
CA ALA A 21 7.22 16.83 -2.40
C ALA A 21 7.77 15.54 -3.03
N ARG A 22 7.98 14.49 -2.23
CA ARG A 22 8.43 13.17 -2.71
C ARG A 22 7.40 12.49 -3.60
N GLN A 23 6.10 12.64 -3.31
CA GLN A 23 5.01 12.16 -4.15
C GLN A 23 5.01 12.83 -5.52
N GLU A 24 5.11 14.16 -5.55
CA GLU A 24 5.14 14.92 -6.80
C GLU A 24 6.38 14.57 -7.62
N TYR A 25 7.57 14.56 -7.02
CA TYR A 25 8.81 14.19 -7.71
C TYR A 25 8.76 12.75 -8.26
N ALA A 26 8.43 11.76 -7.42
CA ALA A 26 8.32 10.38 -7.87
C ALA A 26 7.26 10.25 -8.98
N GLY A 27 6.12 10.92 -8.84
CA GLY A 27 5.05 10.90 -9.83
C GLY A 27 5.47 11.47 -11.18
N MET A 28 6.27 12.54 -11.20
CA MET A 28 6.82 13.12 -12.42
C MET A 28 7.77 12.15 -13.14
N VAL A 29 8.75 11.60 -12.42
CA VAL A 29 9.72 10.65 -12.98
C VAL A 29 9.04 9.38 -13.51
N ILE A 30 8.10 8.83 -12.73
CA ILE A 30 7.33 7.65 -13.11
C ILE A 30 6.51 7.95 -14.35
N ALA A 31 5.79 9.08 -14.39
CA ALA A 31 4.95 9.42 -15.52
C ALA A 31 5.75 9.61 -16.83
N GLU A 32 6.96 10.15 -16.75
CA GLU A 32 7.85 10.26 -17.90
C GLU A 32 8.24 8.87 -18.42
N GLY A 33 8.83 8.03 -17.57
CA GLY A 33 9.32 6.72 -18.02
C GLY A 33 8.22 5.72 -18.39
N LEU A 34 7.02 5.81 -17.80
CA LEU A 34 5.89 4.96 -18.18
C LEU A 34 5.51 5.13 -19.67
N ARG A 35 5.62 6.36 -20.22
CA ARG A 35 5.36 6.62 -21.64
C ARG A 35 6.42 6.00 -22.56
N GLU A 36 7.60 5.71 -22.02
CA GLU A 36 8.68 5.02 -22.73
C GLU A 36 8.59 3.49 -22.59
N GLY A 37 7.58 2.97 -21.89
CA GLY A 37 7.44 1.54 -21.63
C GLY A 37 8.32 1.02 -20.49
N ARG A 38 8.83 1.90 -19.62
CA ARG A 38 9.63 1.53 -18.43
C ARG A 38 8.74 1.17 -17.24
N ASN A 39 9.32 0.41 -16.32
CA ASN A 39 8.66 -0.10 -15.13
C ASN A 39 9.13 0.62 -13.88
N TYR A 40 8.21 1.00 -13.01
CA TYR A 40 8.52 1.68 -11.76
C TYR A 40 7.72 1.10 -10.61
N SER A 41 8.26 1.24 -9.40
CA SER A 41 7.51 0.94 -8.19
C SER A 41 7.62 2.04 -7.15
N VAL A 42 6.55 2.22 -6.41
CA VAL A 42 6.55 2.97 -5.15
C VAL A 42 6.17 2.00 -4.05
N TYR A 43 7.08 1.78 -3.12
CA TYR A 43 6.88 0.81 -2.05
C TYR A 43 7.17 1.45 -0.69
N GLY A 44 6.63 0.86 0.37
CA GLY A 44 6.84 1.40 1.72
C GLY A 44 5.65 1.17 2.64
N LEU A 45 5.60 1.92 3.73
CA LEU A 45 4.62 1.73 4.79
C LEU A 45 3.26 2.33 4.45
N MET A 46 2.23 1.94 5.19
CA MET A 46 0.92 2.59 5.10
C MET A 46 1.03 4.06 5.51
N GLY A 47 0.37 4.94 4.78
CA GLY A 47 0.48 6.39 5.03
C GLY A 47 1.76 7.05 4.51
N GLY A 48 2.70 6.29 3.93
CA GLY A 48 3.91 6.83 3.29
C GLY A 48 3.68 7.61 2.00
N GLY A 49 2.45 7.65 1.49
CA GLY A 49 2.09 8.48 0.35
C GLY A 49 2.10 7.79 -1.02
N LYS A 50 2.16 6.46 -1.07
CA LYS A 50 2.19 5.69 -2.32
C LYS A 50 1.03 6.00 -3.27
N THR A 51 -0.21 5.90 -2.79
CA THR A 51 -1.41 6.23 -3.58
C THR A 51 -1.48 7.71 -3.97
N GLY A 52 -0.88 8.62 -3.20
CA GLY A 52 -0.77 10.02 -3.61
C GLY A 52 0.17 10.19 -4.80
N THR A 53 1.24 9.39 -4.88
CA THR A 53 2.12 9.33 -6.06
C THR A 53 1.35 8.85 -7.30
N LEU A 54 0.49 7.81 -7.16
CA LEU A 54 -0.43 7.42 -8.23
C LEU A 54 -1.32 8.57 -8.67
N GLY A 55 -1.85 9.34 -7.73
CA GLY A 55 -2.66 10.53 -8.04
C GLY A 55 -1.90 11.56 -8.90
N VAL A 56 -0.60 11.74 -8.68
CA VAL A 56 0.26 12.59 -9.54
C VAL A 56 0.39 11.96 -10.93
N VAL A 57 0.73 10.67 -11.01
CA VAL A 57 0.90 9.95 -12.29
C VAL A 57 -0.38 10.03 -13.13
N CYS A 58 -1.55 9.79 -12.56
CA CYS A 58 -2.83 9.84 -13.26
C CYS A 58 -3.15 11.23 -13.83
N ARG A 59 -2.78 12.31 -13.13
CA ARG A 59 -2.94 13.67 -13.67
C ARG A 59 -2.06 13.91 -14.89
N LEU A 60 -0.87 13.30 -14.93
CA LEU A 60 0.09 13.46 -16.01
C LEU A 60 -0.18 12.51 -17.18
N ILE A 61 -0.70 11.31 -16.93
CA ILE A 61 -1.03 10.30 -17.94
C ILE A 61 -2.55 10.03 -17.91
N PRO A 62 -3.37 10.81 -18.64
CA PRO A 62 -4.83 10.65 -18.63
C PRO A 62 -5.33 9.31 -19.20
N ASP A 63 -4.50 8.63 -20.00
CA ASP A 63 -4.79 7.33 -20.61
C ASP A 63 -4.23 6.13 -19.83
N LEU A 64 -3.77 6.34 -18.59
CA LEU A 64 -3.30 5.29 -17.70
C LEU A 64 -4.44 4.31 -17.36
N VAL A 65 -4.23 3.03 -17.63
CA VAL A 65 -5.13 1.97 -17.17
C VAL A 65 -4.74 1.56 -15.76
N MET A 66 -5.65 1.72 -14.80
CA MET A 66 -5.40 1.43 -13.39
C MET A 66 -6.11 0.14 -12.99
N PHE A 67 -5.36 -0.86 -12.55
CA PHE A 67 -5.92 -2.05 -11.95
C PHE A 67 -5.97 -1.90 -10.43
N LYS A 68 -7.09 -2.30 -9.82
CA LYS A 68 -7.26 -2.42 -8.37
C LYS A 68 -7.88 -3.76 -8.02
N LEU A 69 -7.61 -4.26 -6.81
CA LEU A 69 -8.23 -5.51 -6.36
C LEU A 69 -9.75 -5.29 -6.21
N ALA A 70 -10.54 -6.18 -6.84
CA ALA A 70 -11.99 -6.18 -6.75
C ALA A 70 -12.41 -6.45 -5.30
N GLY A 71 -13.45 -5.77 -4.80
CA GLY A 71 -13.89 -5.88 -3.40
C GLY A 71 -12.99 -5.18 -2.37
N ALA A 72 -11.77 -4.79 -2.72
CA ALA A 72 -10.94 -3.93 -1.88
C ALA A 72 -11.55 -2.52 -1.82
N GLN A 73 -12.27 -2.25 -0.73
CA GLN A 73 -12.93 -0.97 -0.49
C GLN A 73 -12.36 -0.31 0.78
N ARG A 74 -11.88 0.93 0.64
CA ARG A 74 -11.51 1.80 1.75
C ARG A 74 -12.64 2.78 2.04
N GLY A 75 -13.58 2.39 2.88
CA GLY A 75 -14.74 3.21 3.21
C GLY A 75 -15.73 3.35 2.05
N ASN A 76 -16.22 4.56 1.75
CA ASN A 76 -17.22 4.82 0.70
C ASN A 76 -16.65 4.77 -0.73
N GLU A 77 -15.53 4.06 -0.91
CA GLU A 77 -14.84 3.95 -2.18
C GLU A 77 -15.70 3.23 -3.21
N GLN A 78 -15.96 3.89 -4.34
CA GLN A 78 -16.64 3.27 -5.47
C GLN A 78 -15.70 2.26 -6.14
N GLU A 79 -16.25 1.17 -6.67
CA GLU A 79 -15.48 0.06 -7.25
C GLU A 79 -14.59 0.50 -8.43
N ASN A 80 -14.98 1.56 -9.14
CA ASN A 80 -14.27 2.17 -10.26
C ASN A 80 -13.48 3.43 -9.86
N SER A 81 -13.07 3.54 -8.60
CA SER A 81 -12.23 4.62 -8.10
C SER A 81 -11.13 4.08 -7.20
N ILE A 82 -10.03 4.82 -7.10
CA ILE A 82 -8.97 4.60 -6.11
C ILE A 82 -8.94 5.80 -5.18
N TRP A 83 -8.91 5.59 -3.86
CA TRP A 83 -8.97 6.71 -2.91
C TRP A 83 -7.61 7.02 -2.28
N GLN A 84 -7.23 8.30 -2.35
CA GLN A 84 -6.10 8.83 -1.62
C GLN A 84 -6.44 9.00 -0.13
N ARG A 85 -5.40 8.99 0.72
CA ARG A 85 -5.56 9.18 2.17
C ARG A 85 -6.22 10.51 2.55
N ASN A 86 -6.07 11.55 1.73
CA ASN A 86 -6.70 12.85 1.94
C ASN A 86 -8.19 12.89 1.55
N GLY A 87 -8.78 11.75 1.17
CA GLY A 87 -10.18 11.65 0.75
C GLY A 87 -10.43 12.05 -0.71
N ALA A 88 -9.37 12.38 -1.48
CA ALA A 88 -9.53 12.68 -2.89
C ALA A 88 -9.63 11.39 -3.73
N PRO A 89 -10.66 11.23 -4.57
CA PRO A 89 -10.75 10.11 -5.48
C PRO A 89 -9.77 10.32 -6.66
N ILE A 90 -9.13 9.23 -7.07
CA ILE A 90 -8.44 9.08 -8.35
C ILE A 90 -9.43 8.37 -9.27
N THR A 91 -9.86 9.08 -10.31
CA THR A 91 -10.82 8.63 -11.31
C THR A 91 -10.12 8.48 -12.66
N GLY A 92 -10.72 7.72 -13.58
CA GLY A 92 -10.14 7.39 -14.88
C GLY A 92 -10.53 5.98 -15.30
N ASP A 93 -9.67 5.31 -16.07
CA ASP A 93 -9.85 3.91 -16.46
C ASP A 93 -9.42 2.97 -15.31
N VAL A 94 -10.20 2.96 -14.22
CA VAL A 94 -10.00 2.07 -13.08
C VAL A 94 -10.77 0.77 -13.31
N ARG A 95 -10.04 -0.34 -13.34
CA ARG A 95 -10.54 -1.68 -13.64
C ARG A 95 -10.38 -2.60 -12.41
N PRO A 96 -11.47 -3.02 -11.76
CA PRO A 96 -11.40 -4.00 -10.70
C PRO A 96 -10.97 -5.38 -11.25
N VAL A 97 -10.04 -6.05 -10.57
CA VAL A 97 -9.52 -7.38 -10.92
C VAL A 97 -9.44 -8.27 -9.70
N LYS A 98 -9.64 -9.58 -9.85
CA LYS A 98 -9.55 -10.52 -8.72
C LYS A 98 -8.13 -10.96 -8.44
N SER A 99 -7.27 -10.94 -9.46
CA SER A 99 -5.86 -11.27 -9.34
C SER A 99 -5.05 -10.70 -10.49
N ILE A 100 -3.73 -10.87 -10.42
CA ILE A 100 -2.79 -10.48 -11.47
C ILE A 100 -3.02 -11.27 -12.77
N ALA A 101 -3.63 -12.46 -12.69
CA ALA A 101 -3.99 -13.23 -13.87
C ALA A 101 -5.04 -12.52 -14.72
N ASP A 102 -5.99 -11.81 -14.11
CA ASP A 102 -6.98 -11.01 -14.84
C ASP A 102 -6.30 -9.86 -15.60
N VAL A 103 -5.29 -9.22 -14.99
CA VAL A 103 -4.49 -8.18 -15.66
C VAL A 103 -3.79 -8.76 -16.89
N TYR A 104 -3.13 -9.92 -16.73
CA TYR A 104 -2.49 -10.64 -17.83
C TYR A 104 -3.48 -10.94 -18.97
N GLN A 105 -4.68 -11.43 -18.65
CA GLN A 105 -5.72 -11.72 -19.65
C GLN A 105 -6.20 -10.45 -20.38
N GLN A 106 -6.32 -9.32 -19.69
CA GLN A 106 -6.68 -8.05 -20.33
C GLN A 106 -5.62 -7.55 -21.30
N ILE A 107 -4.33 -7.78 -21.01
CA ILE A 107 -3.25 -7.47 -21.95
C ILE A 107 -3.28 -8.45 -23.14
N CYS A 108 -3.43 -9.76 -22.90
CA CYS A 108 -3.51 -10.77 -23.96
C CYS A 108 -4.68 -10.56 -24.93
N SER A 109 -5.84 -10.15 -24.42
CA SER A 109 -7.05 -9.92 -25.21
C SER A 109 -7.03 -8.60 -25.99
N GLY A 110 -6.03 -7.74 -25.76
CA GLY A 110 -5.94 -6.41 -26.37
C GLY A 110 -6.88 -5.37 -25.75
N LEU A 111 -7.53 -5.70 -24.62
CA LEU A 111 -8.28 -4.72 -23.81
C LEU A 111 -7.36 -3.66 -23.20
N VAL A 112 -6.09 -4.01 -22.99
CA VAL A 112 -4.99 -3.05 -22.86
C VAL A 112 -4.19 -3.09 -24.14
N ARG A 113 -4.12 -1.98 -24.87
CA ARG A 113 -3.40 -1.92 -26.15
C ARG A 113 -1.90 -1.90 -25.90
N PRO A 114 -1.06 -2.42 -26.82
CA PRO A 114 0.38 -2.21 -26.74
C PRO A 114 0.73 -0.72 -26.64
N GLY A 115 1.70 -0.39 -25.78
CA GLY A 115 2.11 0.99 -25.50
C GLY A 115 1.29 1.72 -24.44
N THR A 116 0.09 1.23 -24.07
CA THR A 116 -0.73 1.87 -23.02
C THR A 116 -0.10 1.68 -21.63
N PRO A 117 0.19 2.74 -20.88
CA PRO A 117 0.70 2.61 -19.51
C PRO A 117 -0.31 1.93 -18.58
N ILE A 118 0.21 1.16 -17.63
CA ILE A 118 -0.57 0.41 -16.65
C ILE A 118 -0.14 0.78 -15.23
N SER A 119 -1.10 0.91 -14.31
CA SER A 119 -0.86 0.96 -12.88
C SER A 119 -1.46 -0.24 -12.15
N LEU A 120 -0.76 -0.76 -11.14
CA LEU A 120 -1.20 -1.81 -10.24
C LEU A 120 -1.32 -1.22 -8.82
N ASN A 121 -2.55 -0.96 -8.37
CA ASN A 121 -2.78 -0.40 -7.05
C ASN A 121 -2.79 -1.49 -5.97
N GLU A 122 -2.00 -1.30 -4.91
CA GLU A 122 -1.83 -2.29 -3.84
C GLU A 122 -1.47 -3.68 -4.40
N ALA A 123 -0.50 -3.69 -5.32
CA ALA A 123 -0.13 -4.82 -6.17
C ALA A 123 0.25 -6.09 -5.39
N GLN A 124 0.73 -5.93 -4.15
CA GLN A 124 1.09 -7.04 -3.27
C GLN A 124 -0.07 -8.00 -2.95
N PHE A 125 -1.32 -7.53 -3.08
CA PHE A 125 -2.52 -8.35 -2.84
C PHE A 125 -3.10 -8.96 -4.12
N MET A 126 -2.65 -8.54 -5.30
CA MET A 126 -3.15 -9.07 -6.57
C MET A 126 -2.47 -10.37 -6.98
N ALA A 127 -1.26 -10.60 -6.50
CA ALA A 127 -0.44 -11.73 -6.92
C ALA A 127 -0.50 -12.86 -5.89
N ASP A 128 -0.87 -14.06 -6.36
CA ASP A 128 -0.80 -15.28 -5.54
C ASP A 128 0.65 -15.76 -5.40
N SER A 129 1.52 -15.43 -6.36
CA SER A 129 2.93 -15.76 -6.32
C SER A 129 3.81 -14.76 -7.09
N PRO A 130 5.11 -14.68 -6.75
CA PRO A 130 6.09 -13.96 -7.56
C PRO A 130 6.11 -14.40 -9.03
N ALA A 131 5.83 -15.68 -9.33
CA ALA A 131 5.86 -16.25 -10.68
C ALA A 131 4.74 -15.69 -11.59
N ASP A 132 3.56 -15.40 -11.03
CA ASP A 132 2.46 -14.76 -11.78
C ASP A 132 2.79 -13.31 -12.14
N LEU A 133 3.44 -12.59 -11.21
CA LEU A 133 3.96 -11.25 -11.49
C LEU A 133 4.97 -11.27 -12.64
N MET A 134 5.92 -12.23 -12.66
CA MET A 134 6.94 -12.30 -13.72
C MET A 134 6.29 -12.39 -15.10
N ARG A 135 5.32 -13.29 -15.25
CA ARG A 135 4.61 -13.51 -16.52
C ARG A 135 3.88 -12.25 -17.00
N MET A 136 3.26 -11.50 -16.08
CA MET A 136 2.61 -10.23 -16.38
C MET A 136 3.62 -9.16 -16.83
N TYR A 137 4.73 -8.98 -16.10
CA TYR A 137 5.77 -8.00 -16.46
C TYR A 137 6.44 -8.33 -17.80
N GLU A 138 6.72 -9.60 -18.09
CA GLU A 138 7.28 -10.03 -19.38
C GLU A 138 6.35 -9.72 -20.55
N LEU A 139 5.04 -9.96 -20.38
CA LEU A 139 4.04 -9.63 -21.38
C LEU A 139 3.91 -8.11 -21.57
N ALA A 140 3.88 -7.35 -20.49
CA ALA A 140 3.84 -5.89 -20.52
C ALA A 140 5.07 -5.33 -21.27
N ALA A 141 6.27 -5.83 -20.97
CA ALA A 141 7.50 -5.45 -21.66
C ALA A 141 7.45 -5.76 -23.17
N LYS A 142 6.99 -6.96 -23.55
CA LYS A 142 6.80 -7.34 -24.97
C LYS A 142 5.87 -6.38 -25.70
N ASN A 143 4.83 -5.91 -25.02
CA ASN A 143 3.84 -4.99 -25.56
C ASN A 143 4.19 -3.50 -25.35
N ARG A 144 5.37 -3.19 -24.79
CA ARG A 144 5.81 -1.84 -24.41
C ARG A 144 4.82 -1.10 -23.49
N ASN A 145 4.07 -1.84 -22.68
CA ASN A 145 3.24 -1.26 -21.63
C ASN A 145 4.16 -0.92 -20.45
N GLY A 146 4.38 0.38 -20.17
CA GLY A 146 5.05 0.77 -18.94
C GLY A 146 4.21 0.39 -17.74
N VAL A 147 4.82 -0.21 -16.72
CA VAL A 147 4.11 -0.67 -15.52
C VAL A 147 4.51 0.15 -14.30
N PHE A 148 3.53 0.72 -13.61
CA PHE A 148 3.71 1.32 -12.29
C PHE A 148 3.02 0.45 -11.24
N ALA A 149 3.73 0.09 -10.17
CA ALA A 149 3.14 -0.66 -9.06
C ALA A 149 3.31 0.08 -7.75
N ASP A 150 2.23 0.23 -6.98
CA ASP A 150 2.30 0.63 -5.58
C ASP A 150 2.10 -0.55 -4.64
N CYS A 151 2.97 -0.67 -3.63
CA CYS A 151 2.98 -1.87 -2.78
C CYS A 151 3.45 -1.67 -1.34
N LEU A 152 3.04 -2.56 -0.44
CA LEU A 152 3.49 -2.59 0.96
C LEU A 152 4.81 -3.34 1.10
N VAL A 153 5.82 -2.67 1.64
CA VAL A 153 7.15 -3.27 1.85
C VAL A 153 7.14 -4.47 2.80
N SER A 154 6.29 -4.43 3.81
CA SER A 154 6.15 -5.44 4.85
C SER A 154 4.70 -5.53 5.29
N TRP A 155 4.36 -6.65 5.92
CA TRP A 155 3.12 -6.82 6.64
C TRP A 155 3.18 -6.12 8.01
N PHE A 156 2.06 -6.12 8.74
CA PHE A 156 1.97 -5.47 10.06
C PHE A 156 2.75 -6.19 11.17
N ASP A 157 3.07 -7.47 10.95
CA ASP A 157 3.91 -8.30 11.81
C ASP A 157 5.42 -8.09 11.55
N GLY A 158 5.76 -7.15 10.64
CA GLY A 158 7.13 -6.82 10.28
C GLY A 158 7.77 -7.76 9.27
N GLN A 159 7.05 -8.80 8.79
CA GLN A 159 7.60 -9.72 7.79
C GLN A 159 7.66 -9.06 6.40
N PRO A 160 8.71 -9.32 5.62
CA PRO A 160 8.82 -8.82 4.25
C PRO A 160 7.68 -9.32 3.37
N ASN A 161 7.28 -8.50 2.40
CA ASN A 161 6.34 -8.90 1.39
C ASN A 161 7.06 -9.43 0.13
N GLU A 162 6.99 -10.74 -0.12
CA GLU A 162 7.70 -11.40 -1.24
C GLU A 162 7.26 -10.91 -2.63
N ASN A 163 5.97 -10.58 -2.79
CA ASN A 163 5.46 -10.02 -4.05
C ASN A 163 6.05 -8.63 -4.30
N THR A 164 6.23 -7.84 -3.23
CA THR A 164 6.85 -6.52 -3.30
C THR A 164 8.31 -6.63 -3.66
N GLU A 165 9.05 -7.58 -3.08
CA GLU A 165 10.42 -7.89 -3.51
C GLU A 165 10.49 -8.13 -5.02
N ALA A 166 9.64 -9.01 -5.53
CA ALA A 166 9.59 -9.35 -6.96
C ALA A 166 9.26 -8.14 -7.85
N ILE A 167 8.39 -7.24 -7.41
CA ILE A 167 8.03 -5.99 -8.09
C ILE A 167 9.21 -5.01 -8.11
N VAL A 168 9.83 -4.77 -6.95
CA VAL A 168 10.94 -3.83 -6.81
C VAL A 168 12.12 -4.29 -7.66
N HIS A 169 12.46 -5.59 -7.67
CA HIS A 169 13.52 -6.14 -8.52
C HIS A 169 13.31 -5.96 -10.03
N ARG A 170 12.07 -5.77 -10.48
CA ARG A 170 11.70 -5.62 -11.91
C ARG A 170 11.51 -4.17 -12.33
N SER A 171 11.56 -3.26 -11.37
CA SER A 171 11.44 -1.83 -11.63
C SER A 171 12.76 -1.28 -12.14
N ASP A 172 12.73 -0.39 -13.13
CA ASP A 172 13.88 0.40 -13.54
C ASP A 172 14.33 1.35 -12.41
N ALA A 173 13.38 1.88 -11.65
CA ALA A 173 13.64 2.56 -10.38
C ALA A 173 12.52 2.28 -9.36
N ALA A 174 12.90 2.18 -8.08
CA ALA A 174 11.99 1.94 -6.98
C ALA A 174 12.08 3.03 -5.90
N PHE A 175 10.94 3.65 -5.58
CA PHE A 175 10.84 4.76 -4.64
C PHE A 175 10.34 4.26 -3.28
N PHE A 176 11.22 4.26 -2.29
CA PHE A 176 10.85 3.89 -0.92
C PHE A 176 10.18 5.06 -0.18
N MET A 177 9.01 4.81 0.38
CA MET A 177 8.17 5.77 1.08
C MET A 177 7.95 5.34 2.55
N ALA A 178 8.81 5.82 3.43
CA ALA A 178 8.84 5.41 4.85
C ALA A 178 7.56 5.80 5.63
N GLY A 179 6.88 6.90 5.28
CA GLY A 179 5.91 7.50 6.21
C GLY A 179 6.59 7.95 7.52
N TRP A 180 5.81 8.39 8.50
CA TRP A 180 6.36 8.90 9.77
C TRP A 180 5.82 8.16 10.97
N ASP A 181 6.61 8.08 12.03
CA ASP A 181 6.20 7.60 13.33
C ASP A 181 5.11 8.53 13.87
N SER A 182 3.94 7.97 14.14
CA SER A 182 2.78 8.75 14.58
C SER A 182 2.94 9.36 15.99
N PHE A 183 3.99 8.98 16.72
CA PHE A 183 4.32 9.41 18.07
C PHE A 183 5.49 10.40 18.08
N THR A 184 6.54 10.18 17.28
CA THR A 184 7.75 11.05 17.27
C THR A 184 7.84 11.97 16.05
N GLY A 185 7.22 11.59 14.93
CA GLY A 185 7.37 12.26 13.63
C GLY A 185 8.64 11.90 12.87
N GLU A 186 9.46 11.00 13.41
CA GLU A 186 10.64 10.45 12.72
C GLU A 186 10.24 9.51 11.58
N PRO A 187 11.13 9.13 10.65
CA PRO A 187 10.84 8.09 9.67
C PRO A 187 10.40 6.80 10.34
N ALA A 188 9.30 6.21 9.88
CA ALA A 188 8.81 4.96 10.44
C ALA A 188 9.50 3.74 9.83
N ASP A 189 9.58 2.68 10.63
CA ASP A 189 10.12 1.38 10.25
C ASP A 189 9.03 0.34 10.03
N PHE A 190 7.86 0.49 10.66
CA PHE A 190 6.79 -0.52 10.66
C PHE A 190 5.42 0.08 10.45
N THR A 191 4.54 -0.70 9.82
CA THR A 191 3.09 -0.48 9.86
C THR A 191 2.53 -1.21 11.07
N ILE A 192 1.85 -0.49 11.95
CA ILE A 192 1.11 -1.03 13.09
C ILE A 192 -0.34 -1.20 12.68
N ARG A 193 -0.87 -2.42 12.81
CA ARG A 193 -2.30 -2.69 12.67
C ARG A 193 -3.03 -2.26 13.94
N LEU A 194 -3.99 -1.35 13.80
CA LEU A 194 -4.96 -1.01 14.83
C LEU A 194 -6.33 -1.37 14.26
N VAL A 195 -7.12 -2.23 14.91
CA VAL A 195 -8.38 -2.66 14.29
C VAL A 195 -9.29 -1.46 13.97
N GLY A 196 -9.98 -1.52 12.84
CA GLY A 196 -10.99 -0.55 12.45
C GLY A 196 -12.34 -1.17 12.79
N ILE A 197 -13.16 -0.47 13.58
CA ILE A 197 -14.49 -0.94 13.96
C ILE A 197 -15.55 -0.29 13.09
N LYS A 198 -16.50 -1.12 12.69
CA LYS A 198 -17.74 -0.85 11.99
C LYS A 198 -18.79 -0.26 12.92
N ASN A 199 -19.54 0.73 12.43
CA ASN A 199 -20.89 1.05 12.90
C ASN A 199 -21.80 1.10 11.66
N GLY A 200 -22.21 -0.05 11.12
CA GLY A 200 -22.94 -0.17 9.84
C GLY A 200 -22.08 -0.56 8.63
N SER A 201 -22.67 -0.88 7.48
CA SER A 201 -22.12 -1.61 6.32
C SER A 201 -20.81 -1.11 5.68
N VAL A 202 -20.22 0.00 6.15
CA VAL A 202 -19.02 0.62 5.56
C VAL A 202 -18.15 1.21 6.68
N ILE A 203 -16.81 1.08 6.57
CA ILE A 203 -15.88 1.81 7.42
C ILE A 203 -15.90 3.27 6.97
N GLU A 204 -16.73 4.11 7.58
CA GLU A 204 -16.60 5.55 7.36
C GLU A 204 -15.14 5.97 7.64
N GLN A 205 -14.50 6.59 6.66
CA GLN A 205 -13.13 7.10 6.81
C GLN A 205 -13.02 8.11 7.98
N HIS A 206 -14.16 8.64 8.45
CA HIS A 206 -14.28 9.71 9.45
C HIS A 206 -14.91 9.30 10.80
N SER A 207 -15.36 8.05 10.98
CA SER A 207 -15.99 7.60 12.25
C SER A 207 -14.99 7.02 13.26
N GLU A 208 -13.68 7.18 13.00
CA GLU A 208 -12.53 6.72 13.83
C GLU A 208 -12.70 7.03 15.33
N ASP A 209 -13.41 8.11 15.62
CA ASP A 209 -13.53 8.69 16.95
C ASP A 209 -14.70 8.16 17.78
N THR A 210 -15.65 7.43 17.20
CA THR A 210 -16.91 7.16 17.92
C THR A 210 -16.82 5.94 18.83
N TYR A 211 -16.21 4.84 18.38
CA TYR A 211 -16.06 3.61 19.17
C TYR A 211 -14.74 3.57 19.97
N TYR A 212 -13.68 4.18 19.43
CA TYR A 212 -12.34 4.18 20.03
C TYR A 212 -11.99 5.42 20.85
N ARG A 213 -12.96 6.31 21.06
CA ARG A 213 -12.75 7.51 21.87
C ARG A 213 -12.25 7.10 23.24
N GLY A 214 -11.11 7.65 23.64
CA GLY A 214 -10.51 7.36 24.94
C GLY A 214 -9.68 6.07 25.01
N MET A 215 -9.60 5.26 23.96
CA MET A 215 -8.69 4.10 23.92
C MET A 215 -7.27 4.50 23.50
N THR A 216 -6.29 4.09 24.30
CA THR A 216 -4.85 4.17 24.02
C THR A 216 -4.43 3.24 22.87
N ALA A 217 -3.24 3.46 22.29
CA ALA A 217 -2.68 2.58 21.26
C ALA A 217 -2.53 1.13 21.74
N VAL A 218 -2.16 0.93 23.01
CA VAL A 218 -2.05 -0.39 23.64
C VAL A 218 -3.40 -1.10 23.70
N GLN A 219 -4.45 -0.40 24.14
CA GLN A 219 -5.81 -0.97 24.18
C GLN A 219 -6.32 -1.35 22.79
N ARG A 220 -6.07 -0.50 21.78
CA ARG A 220 -6.43 -0.78 20.38
C ARG A 220 -5.66 -1.99 19.82
N MET A 221 -4.39 -2.14 20.19
CA MET A 221 -3.56 -3.28 19.78
C MET A 221 -4.03 -4.59 20.44
N ARG A 222 -4.35 -4.56 21.74
CA ARG A 222 -4.93 -5.71 22.45
C ARG A 222 -6.23 -6.15 21.80
N LEU A 223 -7.13 -5.20 21.52
CA LEU A 223 -8.37 -5.50 20.81
C LEU A 223 -8.06 -6.09 19.43
N ALA A 224 -7.12 -5.51 18.69
CA ALA A 224 -6.77 -5.96 17.35
C ALA A 224 -6.33 -7.42 17.27
N ASN A 225 -5.65 -7.92 18.31
CA ASN A 225 -5.19 -9.30 18.39
C ASN A 225 -6.21 -10.24 19.02
N ALA A 226 -7.21 -9.71 19.72
CA ALA A 226 -8.32 -10.47 20.27
C ALA A 226 -9.48 -10.65 19.27
N VAL A 227 -9.42 -9.97 18.11
CA VAL A 227 -10.41 -10.14 17.02
C VAL A 227 -10.29 -11.52 16.40
N ASP A 228 -11.39 -12.27 16.44
CA ASP A 228 -11.52 -13.50 15.66
C ASP A 228 -11.73 -13.16 14.18
N VAL A 229 -10.99 -13.85 13.31
CA VAL A 229 -11.04 -13.65 11.86
C VAL A 229 -11.42 -14.96 11.20
N SER A 230 -12.65 -15.01 10.68
CA SER A 230 -13.20 -16.19 10.04
C SER A 230 -13.45 -15.95 8.55
N VAL A 231 -13.25 -16.98 7.74
CA VAL A 231 -13.59 -16.93 6.31
C VAL A 231 -15.12 -16.92 6.16
N PHE A 232 -15.64 -15.96 5.40
CA PHE A 232 -17.07 -15.83 5.11
C PHE A 232 -17.27 -15.56 3.61
N GLY A 233 -17.82 -16.53 2.88
CA GLY A 233 -17.95 -16.43 1.42
C GLY A 233 -16.59 -16.28 0.72
N SER A 234 -16.43 -15.22 -0.08
CA SER A 234 -15.16 -14.85 -0.73
C SER A 234 -14.42 -13.73 0.02
N GLY A 235 -14.55 -13.68 1.35
CA GLY A 235 -13.97 -12.65 2.19
C GLY A 235 -13.64 -13.12 3.60
N LEU A 236 -13.21 -12.18 4.44
CA LEU A 236 -12.99 -12.37 5.87
C LEU A 236 -14.01 -11.57 6.68
N ARG A 237 -14.52 -12.19 7.75
CA ARG A 237 -15.34 -11.55 8.79
C ARG A 237 -14.50 -11.40 10.05
N MET A 238 -14.60 -10.23 10.68
CA MET A 238 -13.94 -9.91 11.94
C MET A 238 -14.96 -9.79 13.06
N ILE A 239 -14.73 -10.50 14.16
CA ILE A 239 -15.62 -10.55 15.33
C ILE A 239 -14.81 -10.15 16.57
N ASP A 240 -15.33 -9.23 17.38
CA ASP A 240 -14.68 -8.83 18.62
C ASP A 240 -14.83 -9.91 19.73
N PRO A 241 -14.09 -9.81 20.85
CA PRO A 241 -14.22 -10.76 21.95
C PRO A 241 -15.62 -10.85 22.58
N ASP A 242 -16.44 -9.83 22.37
CA ASP A 242 -17.82 -9.76 22.88
C ASP A 242 -18.82 -10.40 21.89
N GLY A 243 -18.36 -10.89 20.73
CA GLY A 243 -19.16 -11.57 19.71
C GLY A 243 -19.78 -10.63 18.67
N HIS A 244 -19.44 -9.35 18.65
CA HIS A 244 -19.96 -8.41 17.66
C HIS A 244 -19.16 -8.48 16.35
N GLN A 245 -19.86 -8.52 15.22
CA GLN A 245 -19.20 -8.36 13.93
C GLN A 245 -18.71 -6.91 13.79
N ILE A 246 -17.39 -6.73 13.88
CA ILE A 246 -16.73 -5.43 13.83
C ILE A 246 -16.14 -5.09 12.47
N GLY A 247 -16.15 -6.02 11.52
CA GLY A 247 -15.84 -5.70 10.13
C GLY A 247 -15.96 -6.88 9.17
N GLU A 248 -15.81 -6.57 7.88
CA GLU A 248 -15.81 -7.52 6.79
C GLU A 248 -14.87 -7.00 5.70
N CYS A 249 -14.05 -7.90 5.15
CA CYS A 249 -13.17 -7.62 4.02
C CYS A 249 -13.58 -8.55 2.88
N THR A 250 -14.07 -8.01 1.78
CA THR A 250 -14.52 -8.78 0.61
C THR A 250 -13.48 -8.70 -0.51
N GLY A 251 -13.47 -9.69 -1.41
CA GLY A 251 -12.60 -9.66 -2.60
C GLY A 251 -11.15 -10.07 -2.34
N MET A 252 -10.92 -10.76 -1.24
CA MET A 252 -9.63 -11.37 -0.95
C MET A 252 -9.46 -12.68 -1.72
N PRO A 253 -8.23 -13.04 -2.12
CA PRO A 253 -7.96 -14.39 -2.60
C PRO A 253 -8.46 -15.40 -1.56
N SER A 254 -9.39 -16.27 -1.95
CA SER A 254 -10.15 -17.17 -1.06
C SER A 254 -9.30 -18.21 -0.31
N HIS A 255 -8.00 -18.28 -0.61
CA HIS A 255 -7.07 -19.29 -0.11
C HIS A 255 -6.15 -18.78 1.01
N HIS A 256 -6.16 -17.48 1.34
CA HIS A 256 -5.45 -16.96 2.51
C HIS A 256 -6.48 -16.62 3.59
N ALA A 257 -6.81 -17.60 4.44
CA ALA A 257 -7.44 -17.37 5.75
C ALA A 257 -6.47 -16.65 6.70
N ASP A 258 -5.75 -15.66 6.19
CA ASP A 258 -4.67 -14.95 6.85
C ASP A 258 -5.05 -13.48 6.95
N PRO A 259 -5.22 -12.96 8.17
CA PRO A 259 -5.65 -11.59 8.40
C PRO A 259 -4.64 -10.54 7.91
N ARG A 260 -3.40 -10.92 7.54
CA ARG A 260 -2.41 -10.05 6.87
C ARG A 260 -2.88 -9.54 5.52
N TYR A 261 -3.76 -10.28 4.84
CA TYR A 261 -4.23 -9.93 3.51
C TYR A 261 -5.45 -8.99 3.53
N ALA A 262 -6.08 -8.77 4.69
CA ALA A 262 -7.37 -8.08 4.85
C ALA A 262 -7.31 -6.56 4.58
N ILE A 263 -7.37 -6.17 3.30
CA ILE A 263 -7.39 -4.77 2.87
C ILE A 263 -8.62 -4.07 3.47
N GLY A 264 -8.40 -2.94 4.15
CA GLY A 264 -9.49 -2.12 4.69
C GLY A 264 -10.00 -2.58 6.05
N ALA A 265 -9.67 -3.79 6.52
CA ALA A 265 -10.16 -4.36 7.77
C ALA A 265 -9.55 -3.70 9.04
N SER A 266 -8.70 -2.69 8.89
CA SER A 266 -8.00 -2.06 10.01
C SER A 266 -7.61 -0.61 9.71
N ARG A 267 -7.47 0.18 10.77
CA ARG A 267 -6.68 1.40 10.73
C ARG A 267 -5.22 1.03 10.90
N TYR A 268 -4.35 1.89 10.41
CA TYR A 268 -2.93 1.64 10.49
C TYR A 268 -2.25 2.89 11.04
N ARG A 269 -1.29 2.66 11.92
CA ARG A 269 -0.31 3.66 12.30
C ARG A 269 1.04 3.20 11.79
N THR A 270 2.01 4.07 11.92
CA THR A 270 3.39 3.78 11.59
C THR A 270 4.25 4.17 12.78
N ALA A 271 5.32 3.42 13.01
CA ALA A 271 6.21 3.62 14.15
C ALA A 271 7.65 3.28 13.79
N THR A 272 8.58 3.90 14.51
CA THR A 272 9.96 3.45 14.66
C THR A 272 10.02 2.07 15.32
N LEU A 273 11.15 1.38 15.19
CA LEU A 273 11.41 0.11 15.87
C LEU A 273 11.18 0.19 17.39
N GLU A 274 11.64 1.26 18.04
CA GLU A 274 11.49 1.43 19.49
C GLU A 274 10.00 1.49 19.88
N ASN A 275 9.23 2.38 19.23
CA ASN A 275 7.81 2.51 19.53
C ASN A 275 7.01 1.27 19.15
N TYR A 276 7.41 0.58 18.08
CA TYR A 276 6.83 -0.71 17.70
C TYR A 276 6.99 -1.73 18.83
N HIS A 277 8.21 -1.96 19.33
CA HIS A 277 8.44 -2.87 20.46
C HIS A 277 7.68 -2.45 21.71
N ARG A 278 7.74 -1.18 22.10
CA ARG A 278 7.05 -0.67 23.29
C ARG A 278 5.54 -0.92 23.24
N ILE A 279 4.91 -0.76 22.08
CA ILE A 279 3.47 -0.98 21.92
C ILE A 279 3.13 -2.46 22.04
N TYR A 280 3.90 -3.35 21.40
CA TYR A 280 3.67 -4.79 21.43
C TYR A 280 3.96 -5.39 22.81
N GLU A 281 5.05 -4.96 23.47
CA GLU A 281 5.39 -5.33 24.83
C GLU A 281 4.29 -4.91 25.81
N ALA A 282 3.85 -3.64 25.75
CA ALA A 282 2.74 -3.17 26.59
C ALA A 282 1.41 -3.87 26.29
N ALA A 283 1.22 -4.35 25.06
CA ALA A 283 0.07 -5.14 24.68
C ALA A 283 0.18 -6.62 25.07
N GLU A 284 1.32 -7.05 25.65
CA GLU A 284 1.61 -8.44 26.02
C GLU A 284 1.55 -9.39 24.81
N ILE A 285 1.91 -8.88 23.64
CA ILE A 285 1.96 -9.65 22.39
C ILE A 285 3.41 -10.02 22.10
N SER A 286 3.68 -11.33 22.09
CA SER A 286 4.99 -11.84 21.71
C SER A 286 5.22 -11.64 20.22
N LEU A 287 6.35 -11.03 19.90
CA LEU A 287 6.82 -10.84 18.54
C LEU A 287 7.93 -11.85 18.24
N PRO A 288 7.97 -12.48 17.05
CA PRO A 288 9.10 -13.32 16.69
C PRO A 288 10.31 -12.42 16.41
N ALA A 289 11.26 -12.38 17.35
CA ALA A 289 12.40 -11.46 17.33
C ALA A 289 13.24 -11.57 16.03
N ASP A 290 13.33 -12.77 15.45
CA ASP A 290 14.14 -13.04 14.27
C ASP A 290 13.44 -12.72 12.93
N SER A 291 12.15 -12.38 12.95
CA SER A 291 11.39 -12.15 11.71
C SER A 291 11.07 -10.68 11.43
N ILE A 292 11.40 -9.76 12.33
CA ILE A 292 11.07 -8.34 12.20
C ILE A 292 12.26 -7.59 11.62
N VAL A 293 12.08 -7.04 10.42
CA VAL A 293 13.11 -6.26 9.74
C VAL A 293 12.58 -4.85 9.47
N PRO A 294 13.25 -3.78 9.94
CA PRO A 294 12.86 -2.41 9.63
C PRO A 294 12.69 -2.19 8.13
N ALA A 295 11.62 -1.51 7.73
CA ALA A 295 11.32 -1.26 6.31
C ALA A 295 12.46 -0.57 5.56
N SER A 296 13.23 0.28 6.25
CA SER A 296 14.42 0.95 5.71
C SER A 296 15.50 -0.04 5.25
N LYS A 297 15.58 -1.22 5.87
CA LYS A 297 16.55 -2.30 5.58
C LYS A 297 16.01 -3.36 4.61
N LEU A 298 14.73 -3.31 4.27
CA LEU A 298 14.13 -4.22 3.29
C LEU A 298 14.48 -3.79 1.87
N PHE A 299 14.79 -4.78 1.04
CA PHE A 299 15.13 -4.63 -0.39
C PHE A 299 16.22 -3.57 -0.66
N PRO A 300 17.44 -3.72 -0.12
CA PRO A 300 18.56 -2.83 -0.41
C PRO A 300 19.09 -3.10 -1.82
N LEU A 301 18.39 -2.58 -2.83
CA LEU A 301 18.67 -2.83 -4.23
C LEU A 301 19.31 -1.63 -4.91
N ALA A 302 20.12 -1.88 -5.94
CA ALA A 302 20.81 -0.84 -6.71
C ALA A 302 19.86 0.11 -7.45
N ASN A 303 18.63 -0.33 -7.74
CA ASN A 303 17.59 0.47 -8.39
C ASN A 303 16.72 1.26 -7.40
N ARG A 304 16.98 1.16 -6.09
CA ARG A 304 16.28 1.97 -5.09
C ARG A 304 16.78 3.41 -5.17
N VAL A 305 15.85 4.35 -5.29
CA VAL A 305 16.17 5.78 -5.27
C VAL A 305 16.64 6.18 -3.87
N ASP A 306 17.86 6.72 -3.79
CA ASP A 306 18.37 7.38 -2.59
C ASP A 306 17.93 8.84 -2.59
N TRP A 307 16.97 9.16 -1.71
CA TRP A 307 16.46 10.52 -1.54
C TRP A 307 17.55 11.55 -1.20
N ASN A 308 18.67 11.15 -0.58
CA ASN A 308 19.79 12.06 -0.30
C ASN A 308 20.53 12.50 -1.57
N SER A 309 20.47 11.69 -2.63
CA SER A 309 21.16 11.93 -3.89
C SER A 309 20.32 12.73 -4.90
N VAL A 310 19.00 12.83 -4.68
CA VAL A 310 18.09 13.50 -5.62
C VAL A 310 18.45 14.97 -5.80
N THR A 311 18.45 15.43 -7.05
CA THR A 311 18.57 16.83 -7.48
C THR A 311 17.40 17.15 -8.40
N ILE A 312 16.92 18.39 -8.34
CA ILE A 312 15.96 18.93 -9.32
C ILE A 312 16.75 19.91 -10.19
N ASP A 313 16.79 19.65 -11.49
CA ASP A 313 17.41 20.53 -12.49
C ASP A 313 16.50 21.70 -12.88
#